data_AF-A0A5J4QA27-F1
#
_entry.id   AF-A0A5J4QA27-F1
#
_cell.length_a   1.000
_cell.length_b   1.000
_cell.length_c   1.000
_cell.angle_alpha   90.00
_cell.angle_beta   90.00
_cell.angle_gamma   90.00
#
_symmetry.space_group_name_H-M   'P 1'
#
loop_
_entity.id
_entity.type
_entity.pdbx_description
1 polymer ?
#
loop_
_entity_poly.entity_id
_entity_poly.type
_entity_poly.pdbx_seq_one_letter_code
_entity_poly.pdbx_strand_id
1 'polypeptide(L)' 'METINTKRLKLKSEQDKKLNENVKKWIQTNLSKEVDVPEGLRDGVAIIEALNHLKPGSIEKYEKTPKNIFSKATNI' A
#
# COMPACT_ATOMS: atom_id res chain seq x y z
N MET A 1 32.47 -9.24 9.01
CA MET A 1 31.41 -8.21 8.92
C MET A 1 30.28 -8.59 7.95
N GLU A 2 30.55 -9.33 6.87
CA GLU A 2 29.53 -9.74 5.87
C GLU A 2 28.35 -10.54 6.46
N THR A 3 28.61 -11.46 7.39
CA THR A 3 27.58 -12.31 8.03
C THR A 3 26.54 -11.54 8.84
N ILE A 4 26.91 -10.39 9.41
CA ILE A 4 26.00 -9.55 10.20
C ILE A 4 25.06 -8.77 9.25
N ASN A 5 25.59 -8.26 8.14
CA ASN A 5 24.79 -7.55 7.14
C ASN A 5 23.77 -8.47 6.47
N THR A 6 24.16 -9.69 6.12
CA THR A 6 23.22 -10.67 5.53
C THR A 6 22.10 -11.06 6.49
N LYS A 7 22.39 -11.23 7.78
CA LYS A 7 21.36 -11.49 8.81
C LYS A 7 20.39 -10.32 8.94
N ARG A 8 20.88 -9.08 8.97
CA ARG A 8 20.04 -7.86 9.05
C ARG A 8 19.13 -7.71 7.83
N LEU A 9 19.63 -7.96 6.62
CA LEU A 9 18.84 -7.89 5.39
C LEU A 9 17.71 -8.93 5.38
N LYS A 10 17.99 -10.17 5.81
CA LYS A 10 16.96 -11.21 5.94
C LYS A 10 15.88 -10.83 6.96
N LEU A 11 16.28 -10.36 8.14
CA LEU A 11 15.36 -9.88 9.18
C LEU A 11 14.43 -8.78 8.66
N LYS A 12 15.00 -7.78 7.96
CA LYS A 12 14.22 -6.70 7.35
C LYS A 12 13.24 -7.24 6.30
N SER A 13 13.68 -8.14 5.42
CA SER A 13 12.81 -8.74 4.40
C SER A 13 11.63 -9.50 5.01
N GLU A 14 11.85 -10.27 6.08
CA GLU A 14 10.76 -10.98 6.78
C GLU A 14 9.80 -10.01 7.49
N GLN A 15 10.31 -8.92 8.06
CA GLN A 15 9.48 -7.85 8.63
C GLN A 15 8.62 -7.18 7.55
N ASP A 16 9.20 -6.87 6.39
CA ASP A 16 8.50 -6.24 5.27
C ASP A 16 7.39 -7.16 4.74
N LYS A 17 7.64 -8.47 4.61
CA LYS A 17 6.62 -9.45 4.22
C LYS A 17 5.44 -9.47 5.20
N LYS A 18 5.74 -9.56 6.51
CA LYS A 18 4.70 -9.57 7.55
C LYS A 18 3.90 -8.27 7.57
N LEU A 19 4.57 -7.13 7.37
CA LEU A 19 3.90 -5.84 7.24
C LEU A 19 2.97 -5.82 6.02
N ASN A 20 3.45 -6.26 4.86
CA ASN A 20 2.65 -6.30 3.63
C ASN A 20 1.42 -7.21 3.77
N GLU A 21 1.56 -8.37 4.42
CA GLU A 21 0.43 -9.25 4.73
C GLU A 21 -0.60 -8.57 5.65
N ASN A 22 -0.13 -7.87 6.69
CA ASN A 22 -1.01 -7.14 7.59
C ASN A 22 -1.78 -6.02 6.87
N VAL A 23 -1.09 -5.28 5.99
CA VAL A 23 -1.71 -4.23 5.16
C VAL A 23 -2.75 -4.84 4.22
N LYS A 24 -2.41 -5.94 3.52
CA LYS A 24 -3.35 -6.67 2.65
C LYS A 24 -4.61 -7.08 3.42
N LYS A 25 -4.45 -7.70 4.59
CA LYS A 25 -5.58 -8.13 5.45
C LYS A 25 -6.43 -6.97 5.91
N TRP A 26 -5.80 -5.86 6.31
CA TRP A 26 -6.52 -4.67 6.76
C TRP A 26 -7.36 -4.07 5.64
N ILE A 27 -6.80 -3.91 4.44
CA ILE A 27 -7.52 -3.41 3.26
C ILE A 27 -8.68 -4.34 2.90
N GLN A 28 -8.44 -5.64 2.87
CA GLN A 28 -9.49 -6.63 2.56
C GLN A 28 -10.63 -6.59 3.57
N THR A 29 -10.32 -6.44 4.86
CA THR A 29 -11.33 -6.42 5.93
C THR A 29 -12.18 -5.15 5.89
N ASN A 30 -11.55 -3.98 5.69
CA ASN A 30 -12.24 -2.69 5.80
C ASN A 30 -12.87 -2.24 4.48
N LEU A 31 -12.24 -2.56 3.35
CA LEU A 31 -12.67 -2.11 2.02
C LEU A 31 -13.32 -3.22 1.19
N SER A 32 -13.34 -4.47 1.66
CA SER A 32 -13.81 -5.63 0.89
C SER A 32 -13.14 -5.75 -0.50
N LYS A 33 -11.87 -5.36 -0.57
CA LYS A 33 -11.05 -5.33 -1.79
C LYS A 33 -9.80 -6.17 -1.62
N GLU A 34 -9.45 -6.91 -2.66
CA GLU A 34 -8.15 -7.58 -2.73
C GLU A 34 -7.14 -6.66 -3.41
N VAL A 35 -5.98 -6.46 -2.78
CA VAL A 35 -4.88 -5.64 -3.28
C VAL A 35 -3.58 -6.45 -3.15
N ASP A 36 -2.77 -6.40 -4.21
CA ASP A 36 -1.41 -6.92 -4.17
C ASP A 36 -0.48 -5.89 -3.51
N VAL A 37 0.21 -6.24 -2.43
CA VAL A 37 1.03 -5.29 -1.66
C VAL A 37 2.51 -5.67 -1.84
N PRO A 38 3.40 -4.72 -2.25
CA PRO A 38 3.18 -3.27 -2.31
C PRO A 38 2.72 -2.73 -3.66
N GLU A 39 2.68 -3.53 -4.73
CA GLU A 39 2.50 -3.03 -6.10
C GLU A 39 1.16 -2.31 -6.32
N GLY A 40 0.06 -2.89 -5.84
CA GLY A 40 -1.29 -2.37 -5.91
C GLY A 40 -1.56 -1.16 -5.01
N LEU A 41 -0.57 -0.69 -4.25
CA LEU A 41 -0.63 0.59 -3.54
C LEU A 41 -0.01 1.75 -4.34
N ARG A 42 0.77 1.44 -5.38
CA ARG A 42 1.58 2.44 -6.11
C ARG A 42 0.77 3.40 -6.96
N ASP A 43 -0.49 3.10 -7.23
CA ASP A 43 -1.37 3.99 -7.97
C ASP A 43 -2.18 4.94 -7.07
N GLY A 44 -1.99 4.83 -5.75
CA GLY A 44 -2.63 5.64 -4.72
C GLY A 44 -4.12 5.35 -4.50
N VAL A 45 -4.77 4.55 -5.35
CA VAL A 45 -6.24 4.35 -5.31
C VAL A 45 -6.64 3.69 -4.00
N ALA A 46 -6.01 2.56 -3.65
CA ALA A 46 -6.31 1.83 -2.43
C ALA A 46 -6.00 2.65 -1.15
N ILE A 47 -5.00 3.53 -1.22
CA ILE A 47 -4.62 4.42 -0.10
C ILE A 47 -5.70 5.48 0.13
N ILE A 48 -6.16 6.13 -0.94
CA ILE A 48 -7.22 7.14 -0.86
C ILE A 48 -8.52 6.53 -0.35
N GLU A 49 -8.88 5.36 -0.84
CA GLU A 49 -10.09 4.66 -0.41
C GLU A 49 -10.01 4.24 1.06
N ALA A 50 -8.84 3.78 1.53
CA ALA A 50 -8.59 3.52 2.94
C ALA A 50 -8.77 4.79 3.79
N LEU A 51 -8.22 5.92 3.35
CA LEU A 51 -8.36 7.20 4.04
C LEU A 51 -9.83 7.66 4.10
N ASN A 52 -10.55 7.56 2.99
CA ASN A 52 -11.97 7.92 2.94
C ASN A 52 -12.86 7.00 3.76
N HIS A 53 -12.48 5.72 3.94
CA HIS A 53 -13.17 4.83 4.86
C HIS A 53 -12.96 5.23 6.33
N LEU A 54 -11.73 5.60 6.70
CA LEU A 54 -11.40 6.06 8.05
C LEU A 54 -11.99 7.42 8.39
N LYS A 55 -11.95 8.34 7.42
CA LYS A 55 -12.46 9.70 7.55
C LYS A 55 -13.22 10.05 6.26
N PRO A 56 -14.55 9.86 6.25
CA PRO A 56 -15.39 10.17 5.10
C PRO A 56 -15.16 11.58 4.57
N GLY A 57 -14.97 11.69 3.25
CA GLY A 57 -14.79 12.98 2.57
C GLY A 57 -13.40 13.60 2.69
N SER A 58 -12.38 12.85 3.13
CA SER A 58 -11.00 13.37 3.20
C SER A 58 -10.45 13.75 1.83
N ILE A 59 -10.71 12.94 0.81
CA ILE A 59 -10.29 13.17 -0.57
C ILE A 59 -11.52 13.04 -1.46
N GLU A 60 -11.99 14.18 -1.98
CA GLU A 60 -13.21 14.27 -2.78
C GLU A 60 -13.01 13.75 -4.21
N LYS A 61 -11.84 14.02 -4.81
CA LYS A 61 -11.55 13.71 -6.22
C LYS A 61 -10.18 13.07 -6.35
N TYR A 62 -10.14 11.94 -7.05
CA TYR A 62 -8.93 11.21 -7.37
C TYR A 62 -9.17 10.33 -8.61
N GLU A 63 -8.10 9.94 -9.31
CA GLU A 63 -8.23 9.14 -10.51
C GLU A 63 -8.32 7.66 -10.13
N LYS A 64 -9.49 7.04 -10.36
CA LYS A 64 -9.73 5.61 -10.03
C LYS A 64 -9.01 4.62 -10.95
N THR A 65 -8.53 5.10 -12.09
CA THR A 65 -7.83 4.26 -13.08
C THR A 65 -6.68 5.05 -13.70
N PRO A 66 -5.65 5.38 -12.92
CA PRO A 66 -4.57 6.24 -13.36
C PRO A 66 -3.72 5.54 -14.43
N LYS A 67 -3.61 6.16 -15.60
CA LYS A 67 -3.02 5.56 -16.81
C LYS A 67 -1.55 5.91 -17.03
N ASN A 68 -1.03 6.92 -16.33
CA ASN A 68 0.32 7.42 -16.51
C ASN A 68 0.96 7.82 -15.17
N ILE A 69 2.24 8.18 -15.19
CA ILE A 69 2.96 8.51 -13.94
C ILE A 69 2.41 9.75 -13.25
N PHE A 70 1.90 10.74 -14.01
CA PHE A 70 1.34 11.97 -13.47
C PHE A 70 0.03 11.72 -12.71
N SER A 71 -0.88 10.92 -13.29
CA SER A 71 -2.13 10.50 -12.67
C SER A 71 -1.93 9.63 -11.43
N LYS A 72 -0.92 8.77 -11.42
CA LYS A 72 -0.53 8.02 -10.21
C LYS A 72 0.00 8.97 -9.14
N ALA A 73 0.84 9.94 -9.51
CA ALA A 73 1.41 10.91 -8.59
C ALA A 73 0.37 11.86 -7.99
N THR A 74 -0.73 12.17 -8.70
CA THR A 74 -1.83 12.98 -8.13
C THR A 74 -2.64 12.26 -7.06
N ASN A 75 -2.52 10.94 -6.97
CA ASN A 75 -3.21 10.12 -5.98
C ASN A 75 -2.38 9.82 -4.71
N ILE A 76 -1.12 10.28 -4.66
CA ILE A 76 -0.16 10.03 -3.55
C ILE A 76 0.24 11.38 -2.95
#